data_AF-A0A377XKP0-F1
#
_entry.id   AF-A0A377XKP0-F1
#
_cell.length_a   1.000
_cell.length_b   1.000
_cell.length_c   1.000
_cell.angle_alpha   90.00
_cell.angle_beta   90.00
_cell.angle_gamma   90.00
#
_symmetry.space_group_name_H-M   'P 1'
#
loop_
_entity.id
_entity.type
_entity.pdbx_description
1 polymer ?
#
loop_
_entity_poly.entity_id
_entity_poly.type
_entity_poly.pdbx_seq_one_letter_code
_entity_poly.pdbx_strand_id
1 'polypeptide(L)'
;MITKMRGFTLIETLLALAILAVLSAAAVMVLQNVIRADGLTREKSQQIAALQRAFRQIADDVTHIIPRRARNSDTFFFAGRFQLQSDDWGLAFSRSGWPNPLGILPRSEIQNVSYRLRQQQLERLSFDQQDPLTGSQPTVRVLLREVTAFRLRFYADGRWQETWDRPQRLPQGLEITLTLANSGEITRLFFTHPGRRPVINRQRGVALLMVLFILALMMILASAMTERTAVMYQHTAVTLDNLQARWYALAAENMAAALLQRDALDSPSQTNLAQTWAQEGRRFTLDDGEIRATIRDGHACFNLNAIDHRADEAGDGTPYPTDVFVRLLALLGEPPLRASQIAAALGDWTDSDGQPRLNGAEDEVYMAQTPGYLAANQPMQDVSELRLLAGMDAALYQRLLPFVCVQPDDALQVNVNTLRPSQAALLVALFPGDLTLQEAQQLLHNRPRTGWSSVAAFLAQPTLQKTDTTLARPWLTVHSARFIAAFTVVTGNLRFQLHSVLQQQGRTFTVVQRRYGLSMVVDEQD
;
A
#
# COMPACT_ATOMS: atom_id res chain seq x y z
N MET A 1 44.06 -51.95 29.69
CA MET A 1 43.60 -52.27 28.32
C MET A 1 43.66 -50.99 27.50
N ILE A 2 44.63 -50.85 26.60
CA ILE A 2 44.68 -49.73 25.64
C ILE A 2 44.05 -50.25 24.35
N THR A 3 42.84 -49.82 24.06
CA THR A 3 42.11 -50.10 22.82
C THR A 3 42.78 -49.35 21.67
N LYS A 4 43.29 -50.08 20.68
CA LYS A 4 43.80 -49.50 19.42
C LYS A 4 42.63 -48.82 18.68
N MET A 5 42.65 -47.49 18.59
CA MET A 5 41.81 -46.75 17.64
C MET A 5 42.31 -47.04 16.22
N ARG A 6 41.44 -47.61 15.37
CA ARG A 6 41.70 -47.73 13.93
C ARG A 6 41.50 -46.35 13.30
N GLY A 7 42.59 -45.69 12.90
CA GLY A 7 42.54 -44.49 12.07
C GLY A 7 42.09 -44.82 10.65
N PHE A 8 41.41 -43.87 10.00
CA PHE A 8 40.96 -43.97 8.61
C PHE A 8 42.14 -44.18 7.64
N THR A 9 41.96 -44.99 6.61
CA THR A 9 43.00 -45.18 5.59
C THR A 9 43.05 -44.00 4.63
N LEU A 10 44.25 -43.69 4.12
CA LEU A 10 44.46 -42.63 3.13
C LEU A 10 43.54 -42.82 1.89
N ILE A 11 43.33 -44.08 1.50
CA ILE A 11 42.46 -44.45 0.37
C ILE A 11 40.99 -44.09 0.64
N GLU A 12 40.47 -44.32 1.84
CA GLU A 12 39.09 -43.95 2.19
C GLU A 12 38.89 -42.44 2.20
N THR A 13 39.88 -41.68 2.71
CA THR A 13 39.79 -40.21 2.68
C THR A 13 39.83 -39.65 1.25
N LEU A 14 40.64 -40.24 0.37
CA LEU A 14 40.70 -39.85 -1.05
C LEU A 14 39.43 -40.22 -1.80
N LEU A 15 38.86 -41.41 -1.55
CA LEU A 15 37.61 -41.83 -2.17
C LEU A 15 36.43 -40.95 -1.74
N ALA A 16 36.35 -40.62 -0.43
CA ALA A 16 35.32 -39.74 0.10
C ALA A 16 35.41 -38.33 -0.52
N LEU A 17 36.63 -37.78 -0.64
CA LEU A 17 36.85 -36.49 -1.28
C LEU A 17 36.53 -36.51 -2.78
N ALA A 18 36.84 -37.59 -3.49
CA ALA A 18 36.53 -37.74 -4.91
C ALA A 18 35.01 -37.83 -5.16
N ILE A 19 34.29 -38.63 -4.38
CA ILE A 19 32.83 -38.74 -4.48
C ILE A 19 32.17 -37.40 -4.11
N LEU A 20 32.63 -36.74 -3.04
CA LEU A 20 32.14 -35.43 -2.64
C LEU A 20 32.35 -34.39 -3.74
N ALA A 21 33.53 -34.35 -4.38
CA ALA A 21 33.81 -33.43 -5.47
C ALA A 21 32.89 -33.65 -6.68
N VAL A 22 32.63 -34.90 -7.05
CA VAL A 22 31.72 -35.24 -8.16
C VAL A 22 30.28 -34.86 -7.84
N LEU A 23 29.81 -35.13 -6.61
CA LEU A 23 28.45 -34.76 -6.18
C LEU A 23 28.27 -33.25 -6.10
N SER A 24 29.26 -32.52 -5.59
CA SER A 24 29.25 -31.06 -5.55
C SER A 24 29.26 -30.45 -6.97
N ALA A 25 30.06 -31.01 -7.88
CA ALA A 25 30.07 -30.57 -9.28
C ALA A 25 28.72 -30.83 -9.97
N ALA A 26 28.12 -32.00 -9.75
CA ALA A 26 26.79 -32.32 -10.28
C ALA A 26 25.70 -31.37 -9.72
N ALA A 27 25.74 -31.07 -8.41
CA ALA A 27 24.81 -30.14 -7.79
C ALA A 27 24.94 -28.71 -8.34
N VAL A 28 26.16 -28.22 -8.53
CA VAL A 28 26.42 -26.90 -9.14
C VAL A 28 25.97 -26.89 -10.60
N MET A 29 26.19 -27.97 -11.35
CA MET A 29 25.79 -28.07 -12.76
C MET A 29 24.27 -28.11 -12.91
N VAL A 30 23.55 -28.81 -12.02
CA VAL A 30 22.09 -28.79 -11.96
C VAL A 30 21.57 -27.39 -11.62
N LEU A 31 22.13 -26.74 -10.60
CA LEU A 31 21.71 -25.38 -10.21
C LEU A 31 21.92 -24.37 -11.34
N GLN A 32 23.06 -24.42 -12.02
CA GLN A 32 23.36 -23.55 -13.17
C GLN A 32 22.42 -23.82 -14.34
N ASN A 33 22.08 -25.09 -14.60
CA ASN A 33 21.10 -25.44 -15.63
C ASN A 33 19.69 -24.94 -15.29
N VAL A 34 19.28 -25.00 -14.02
CA VAL A 34 17.99 -24.47 -13.55
C VAL A 34 17.92 -22.95 -13.70
N ILE A 35 18.97 -22.22 -13.31
CA ILE A 35 19.02 -20.75 -13.43
C ILE A 35 19.01 -20.32 -14.91
N ARG A 36 19.78 -20.99 -15.78
CA ARG A 36 19.79 -20.69 -17.22
C ARG A 36 18.48 -21.07 -17.90
N ALA A 37 17.88 -22.19 -17.49
CA ALA A 37 16.56 -22.59 -17.97
C ALA A 37 15.49 -21.57 -17.57
N ASP A 38 15.54 -20.95 -16.38
CA ASP A 38 14.56 -19.95 -15.94
C ASP A 38 14.53 -18.72 -16.86
N GLY A 39 15.69 -18.19 -17.27
CA GLY A 39 15.76 -17.04 -18.18
C GLY A 39 15.11 -17.29 -19.55
N LEU A 40 15.52 -18.39 -20.21
CA LEU A 40 14.95 -18.80 -21.52
C LEU A 40 13.48 -19.21 -21.39
N THR A 41 13.10 -19.84 -20.28
CA THR A 41 11.71 -20.26 -20.01
C THR A 41 10.82 -19.05 -19.80
N ARG A 42 11.27 -17.99 -19.12
CA ARG A 42 10.49 -16.76 -18.95
C ARG A 42 10.23 -16.05 -20.27
N GLU A 43 11.25 -15.89 -21.11
CA GLU A 43 11.09 -15.27 -22.44
C GLU A 43 10.14 -16.09 -23.32
N LYS A 44 10.33 -17.42 -23.38
CA LYS A 44 9.44 -18.28 -24.15
C LYS A 44 8.02 -18.31 -23.59
N SER A 45 7.86 -18.25 -22.27
CA SER A 45 6.55 -18.14 -21.61
C SER A 45 5.85 -16.84 -21.94
N GLN A 46 6.57 -15.71 -22.00
CA GLN A 46 6.01 -14.43 -22.42
C GLN A 46 5.57 -14.45 -23.89
N GLN A 47 6.36 -15.06 -24.79
CA GLN A 47 5.99 -15.26 -26.20
C GLN A 47 4.73 -16.12 -26.33
N ILE A 48 4.66 -17.26 -25.62
CA ILE A 48 3.48 -18.14 -25.61
C ILE A 48 2.27 -17.39 -25.05
N ALA A 49 2.43 -16.62 -23.98
CA ALA A 49 1.36 -15.84 -23.40
C ALA A 49 0.86 -14.75 -24.36
N ALA A 50 1.76 -14.08 -25.10
CA ALA A 50 1.39 -13.11 -26.13
C ALA A 50 0.59 -13.77 -27.27
N LEU A 51 1.05 -14.92 -27.75
CA LEU A 51 0.36 -15.72 -28.76
C LEU A 51 -1.04 -16.17 -28.28
N GLN A 52 -1.14 -16.66 -27.04
CA GLN A 52 -2.41 -17.07 -26.45
C GLN A 52 -3.37 -15.89 -26.29
N ARG A 53 -2.88 -14.71 -25.87
CA ARG A 53 -3.69 -13.49 -25.78
C ARG A 53 -4.19 -13.05 -27.16
N ALA A 54 -3.34 -13.09 -28.19
CA ALA A 54 -3.70 -12.76 -29.56
C ALA A 54 -4.81 -13.69 -30.09
N PHE A 55 -4.63 -15.00 -29.95
CA PHE A 55 -5.66 -15.96 -30.38
C PHE A 55 -6.92 -15.93 -29.53
N ARG A 56 -6.84 -15.62 -28.24
CA ARG A 56 -8.04 -15.41 -27.41
C ARG A 56 -8.84 -14.21 -27.90
N GLN A 57 -8.17 -13.08 -28.17
CA GLN A 57 -8.82 -11.90 -28.72
C GLN A 57 -9.51 -12.18 -30.06
N ILE A 58 -8.84 -12.93 -30.95
CA ILE A 58 -9.40 -13.36 -32.24
C ILE A 58 -10.59 -14.30 -32.01
N ALA A 59 -10.46 -15.27 -31.10
CA ALA A 59 -11.54 -16.18 -30.76
C ALA A 59 -12.78 -15.41 -30.30
N ASP A 60 -12.60 -14.52 -29.32
CA ASP A 60 -13.69 -13.72 -28.74
C ASP A 60 -14.38 -12.87 -29.81
N ASP A 61 -13.64 -12.31 -30.78
CA ASP A 61 -14.27 -11.55 -31.86
C ASP A 61 -15.01 -12.46 -32.85
N VAL A 62 -14.39 -13.56 -33.30
CA VAL A 62 -14.97 -14.46 -34.31
C VAL A 62 -16.17 -15.23 -33.76
N THR A 63 -16.18 -15.62 -32.48
CA THR A 63 -17.31 -16.34 -31.88
C THR A 63 -18.52 -15.45 -31.65
N HIS A 64 -18.32 -14.15 -31.51
CA HIS A 64 -19.38 -13.15 -31.35
C HIS A 64 -19.69 -12.41 -32.66
N ILE A 65 -19.29 -12.98 -33.79
CA ILE A 65 -19.61 -12.42 -35.10
C ILE A 65 -21.12 -12.34 -35.30
N ILE A 66 -21.59 -11.23 -35.87
CA ILE A 66 -23.00 -11.04 -36.22
C ILE A 66 -23.14 -10.72 -37.70
N PRO A 67 -24.19 -11.23 -38.38
CA PRO A 67 -24.45 -10.92 -39.79
C PRO A 67 -25.10 -9.54 -39.91
N ARG A 68 -24.37 -8.46 -39.62
CA ARG A 68 -24.83 -7.07 -39.75
C ARG A 68 -24.17 -6.37 -40.94
N ARG A 69 -24.96 -5.61 -41.71
CA ARG A 69 -24.44 -4.77 -42.81
C ARG A 69 -23.86 -3.47 -42.25
N ALA A 70 -22.78 -2.98 -42.86
CA ALA A 70 -22.33 -1.61 -42.67
C ALA A 70 -23.18 -0.66 -43.54
N ARG A 71 -23.34 0.61 -43.11
CA ARG A 71 -24.05 1.62 -43.90
C ARG A 71 -23.39 1.76 -45.29
N ASN A 72 -24.18 1.65 -46.35
CA ASN A 72 -23.75 1.68 -47.76
C ASN A 72 -22.88 0.48 -48.22
N SER A 73 -22.89 -0.64 -47.49
CA SER A 73 -22.25 -1.89 -47.93
C SER A 73 -23.20 -3.08 -47.75
N ASP A 74 -23.27 -3.96 -48.76
CA ASP A 74 -24.02 -5.22 -48.67
C ASP A 74 -23.22 -6.37 -48.05
N THR A 75 -22.00 -6.11 -47.55
CA THR A 75 -21.12 -7.14 -46.99
C THR A 75 -21.34 -7.32 -45.48
N PHE A 76 -21.61 -8.55 -45.04
CA PHE A 76 -21.60 -8.94 -43.61
C PHE A 76 -20.20 -9.30 -43.12
N PHE A 77 -19.43 -9.93 -44.01
CA PHE A 77 -18.11 -10.44 -43.74
C PHE A 77 -17.24 -10.21 -44.96
N PHE A 78 -16.07 -9.62 -44.73
CA PHE A 78 -15.11 -9.34 -45.76
C PHE A 78 -13.80 -10.04 -45.42
N ALA A 79 -13.25 -10.78 -46.38
CA ALA A 79 -11.89 -11.29 -46.30
C ALA A 79 -11.26 -11.25 -47.68
N GLY A 80 -10.08 -10.66 -47.79
CA GLY A 80 -9.38 -10.52 -49.06
C GLY A 80 -7.88 -10.29 -48.90
N ARG A 81 -7.11 -10.72 -49.90
CA ARG A 81 -5.65 -10.54 -49.91
C ARG A 81 -5.27 -9.12 -50.31
N PHE A 82 -4.32 -8.55 -49.59
CA PHE A 82 -3.77 -7.19 -49.75
C PHE A 82 -4.83 -6.09 -49.60
N GLN A 83 -5.92 -6.40 -48.89
CA GLN A 83 -7.02 -5.47 -48.61
C GLN A 83 -6.84 -4.87 -47.21
N LEU A 84 -7.55 -3.78 -46.92
CA LEU A 84 -7.48 -3.07 -45.62
C LEU A 84 -6.05 -2.58 -45.26
N GLN A 85 -5.22 -2.32 -46.29
CA GLN A 85 -3.79 -2.00 -46.14
C GLN A 85 -3.01 -3.11 -45.42
N SER A 86 -3.39 -4.36 -45.63
CA SER A 86 -2.67 -5.54 -45.15
C SER A 86 -1.54 -5.93 -46.11
N ASP A 87 -0.41 -6.36 -45.56
CA ASP A 87 0.71 -6.97 -46.26
C ASP A 87 0.40 -8.42 -46.71
N ASP A 88 -0.68 -9.04 -46.19
CA ASP A 88 -1.20 -10.37 -46.63
C ASP A 88 -2.73 -10.38 -46.58
N TRP A 89 -3.40 -11.26 -45.81
CA TRP A 89 -4.86 -11.21 -45.71
C TRP A 89 -5.37 -10.04 -44.87
N GLY A 90 -6.49 -9.46 -45.26
CA GLY A 90 -7.31 -8.54 -44.46
C GLY A 90 -8.67 -9.18 -44.18
N LEU A 91 -9.18 -8.99 -42.97
CA LEU A 91 -10.46 -9.52 -42.50
C LEU A 91 -11.26 -8.41 -41.81
N ALA A 92 -12.55 -8.26 -42.11
CA ALA A 92 -13.43 -7.28 -41.47
C ALA A 92 -14.85 -7.84 -41.27
N PHE A 93 -15.43 -7.57 -40.10
CA PHE A 93 -16.79 -7.99 -39.74
C PHE A 93 -17.31 -7.19 -38.53
N SER A 94 -18.61 -7.30 -38.27
CA SER A 94 -19.24 -6.78 -37.04
C SER A 94 -19.34 -7.88 -35.99
N ARG A 95 -19.11 -7.54 -34.72
CA ARG A 95 -19.29 -8.44 -33.56
C ARG A 95 -20.15 -7.82 -32.47
N SER A 96 -20.83 -8.65 -31.68
CA SER A 96 -21.54 -8.23 -30.46
C SER A 96 -20.67 -8.41 -29.19
N GLY A 97 -21.19 -8.02 -28.04
CA GLY A 97 -20.57 -8.28 -26.73
C GLY A 97 -19.43 -7.34 -26.34
N TRP A 98 -19.38 -6.12 -26.91
CA TRP A 98 -18.49 -5.07 -26.43
C TRP A 98 -19.10 -4.42 -25.18
N PRO A 99 -18.53 -4.62 -23.97
CA PRO A 99 -19.23 -4.26 -22.74
C PRO A 99 -19.60 -2.77 -22.65
N ASN A 100 -20.87 -2.50 -22.36
CA ASN A 100 -21.38 -1.17 -21.99
C ASN A 100 -22.29 -1.31 -20.75
N PRO A 101 -21.71 -1.55 -19.56
CA PRO A 101 -22.49 -1.81 -18.35
C PRO A 101 -23.45 -0.65 -18.08
N LEU A 102 -24.71 -0.98 -17.82
CA LEU A 102 -25.80 -0.03 -17.58
C LEU A 102 -26.09 0.94 -18.74
N GLY A 103 -25.48 0.75 -19.92
CA GLY A 103 -25.68 1.65 -21.06
C GLY A 103 -25.17 3.07 -20.86
N ILE A 104 -24.23 3.28 -19.92
CA ILE A 104 -23.75 4.62 -19.50
C ILE A 104 -23.13 5.39 -20.66
N LEU A 105 -22.47 4.69 -21.58
CA LEU A 105 -21.78 5.32 -22.70
C LEU A 105 -22.73 5.41 -23.92
N PRO A 106 -22.71 6.53 -24.68
CA PRO A 106 -23.53 6.72 -25.88
C PRO A 106 -22.96 5.94 -27.08
N ARG A 107 -22.84 4.62 -26.94
CA ARG A 107 -22.30 3.68 -27.94
C ARG A 107 -22.98 2.31 -27.85
N SER A 108 -23.03 1.60 -28.96
CA SER A 108 -23.56 0.23 -29.01
C SER A 108 -22.61 -0.77 -28.36
N GLU A 109 -23.14 -1.93 -27.94
CA GLU A 109 -22.34 -3.13 -27.63
C GLU A 109 -21.89 -3.89 -28.90
N ILE A 110 -22.32 -3.43 -30.07
CA ILE A 110 -21.84 -3.91 -31.36
C ILE A 110 -20.63 -3.07 -31.79
N GLN A 111 -19.56 -3.75 -32.19
CA GLN A 111 -18.33 -3.12 -32.65
C GLN A 111 -17.93 -3.66 -34.03
N ASN A 112 -17.48 -2.77 -34.93
CA ASN A 112 -16.83 -3.16 -36.18
C ASN A 112 -15.35 -3.42 -35.91
N VAL A 113 -14.88 -4.59 -36.33
CA VAL A 113 -13.50 -5.03 -36.12
C VAL A 113 -12.86 -5.42 -37.43
N SER A 114 -11.57 -5.22 -37.54
CA SER A 114 -10.78 -5.69 -38.68
C SER A 114 -9.42 -6.18 -38.23
N TYR A 115 -8.86 -7.11 -39.00
CA TYR A 115 -7.54 -7.68 -38.77
C TYR A 115 -6.70 -7.52 -40.03
N ARG A 116 -5.45 -7.12 -39.85
CA ARG A 116 -4.47 -7.01 -40.93
C ARG A 116 -3.07 -7.35 -40.44
N LEU A 117 -2.21 -7.75 -41.36
CA LEU A 117 -0.77 -7.83 -41.15
C LEU A 117 -0.14 -6.55 -41.69
N ARG A 118 0.66 -5.84 -40.90
CA ARG A 118 1.36 -4.64 -41.37
C ARG A 118 2.72 -4.54 -40.71
N GLN A 119 3.78 -4.38 -41.48
CA GLN A 119 5.15 -4.24 -40.98
C GLN A 119 5.54 -5.35 -39.97
N GLN A 120 5.23 -6.60 -40.32
CA GLN A 120 5.42 -7.80 -39.47
C GLN A 120 4.64 -7.79 -38.14
N GLN A 121 3.57 -7.00 -38.05
CA GLN A 121 2.71 -6.92 -36.87
C GLN A 121 1.29 -7.30 -37.23
N LEU A 122 0.71 -8.23 -36.47
CA LEU A 122 -0.71 -8.53 -36.55
C LEU A 122 -1.48 -7.47 -35.78
N GLU A 123 -2.26 -6.67 -36.49
CA GLU A 123 -3.03 -5.56 -35.95
C GLU A 123 -4.52 -5.90 -35.93
N ARG A 124 -5.20 -5.50 -34.85
CA ARG A 124 -6.65 -5.42 -34.73
C ARG A 124 -7.06 -3.96 -34.79
N LEU A 125 -7.95 -3.62 -35.72
CA LEU A 125 -8.53 -2.31 -35.92
C LEU A 125 -9.96 -2.35 -35.38
N SER A 126 -10.40 -1.29 -34.71
CA SER A 126 -11.79 -1.17 -34.28
C SER A 126 -12.29 0.27 -34.32
N PHE A 127 -13.58 0.41 -34.59
CA PHE A 127 -14.30 1.69 -34.51
C PHE A 127 -15.25 1.68 -33.32
N ASP A 128 -15.26 2.76 -32.55
CA ASP A 128 -16.17 2.91 -31.40
C ASP A 128 -17.61 3.17 -31.85
N GLN A 129 -17.76 3.84 -33.00
CA GLN A 129 -19.05 4.04 -33.65
C GLN A 129 -19.28 2.96 -34.70
N GLN A 130 -20.51 2.48 -34.74
CA GLN A 130 -20.92 1.38 -35.59
C GLN A 130 -20.92 1.74 -37.08
N ASP A 131 -21.15 3.00 -37.41
CA ASP A 131 -21.06 3.54 -38.77
C ASP A 131 -20.25 4.86 -38.68
N PRO A 132 -18.91 4.79 -38.69
CA PRO A 132 -18.05 5.95 -38.48
C PRO A 132 -18.17 6.96 -39.64
N LEU A 133 -17.85 8.23 -39.38
CA LEU A 133 -17.82 9.27 -40.41
C LEU A 133 -16.74 8.94 -41.46
N THR A 134 -16.97 9.36 -42.71
CA THR A 134 -15.99 9.19 -43.78
C THR A 134 -14.67 9.84 -43.39
N GLY A 135 -13.58 9.05 -43.39
CA GLY A 135 -12.24 9.51 -43.00
C GLY A 135 -11.88 9.33 -41.52
N SER A 136 -12.80 8.84 -40.67
CA SER A 136 -12.45 8.48 -39.29
C SER A 136 -11.36 7.40 -39.26
N GLN A 137 -10.36 7.59 -38.39
CA GLN A 137 -9.30 6.62 -38.18
C GLN A 137 -9.72 5.57 -37.14
N PRO A 138 -9.46 4.27 -37.38
CA PRO A 138 -9.73 3.23 -36.39
C PRO A 138 -8.71 3.25 -35.26
N THR A 139 -9.13 2.76 -34.10
CA THR A 139 -8.21 2.41 -33.01
C THR A 139 -7.41 1.18 -33.43
N VAL A 140 -6.09 1.30 -33.54
CA VAL A 140 -5.18 0.22 -33.94
C VAL A 140 -4.52 -0.40 -32.71
N ARG A 141 -4.68 -1.71 -32.52
CA ARG A 141 -4.04 -2.48 -31.47
C ARG A 141 -3.14 -3.56 -32.06
N VAL A 142 -1.86 -3.53 -31.72
CA VAL A 142 -0.92 -4.59 -32.08
C VAL A 142 -1.16 -5.80 -31.19
N LEU A 143 -1.52 -6.95 -31.79
CA LEU A 143 -1.78 -8.19 -31.07
C LEU A 143 -0.54 -9.06 -30.94
N LEU A 144 0.27 -9.12 -32.00
CA LEU A 144 1.44 -9.97 -32.09
C LEU A 144 2.47 -9.32 -33.01
N ARG A 145 3.75 -9.40 -32.63
CA ARG A 145 4.89 -8.93 -33.42
C ARG A 145 5.61 -10.13 -34.04
N GLU A 146 6.49 -9.87 -35.00
CA GLU A 146 7.29 -10.89 -35.70
C GLU A 146 6.43 -11.90 -36.50
N VAL A 147 5.30 -11.44 -37.00
CA VAL A 147 4.41 -12.24 -37.85
C VAL A 147 4.82 -12.01 -39.31
N THR A 148 5.23 -13.07 -40.01
CA THR A 148 5.69 -12.99 -41.41
C THR A 148 4.59 -13.30 -42.42
N ALA A 149 3.56 -14.05 -42.03
CA ALA A 149 2.39 -14.30 -42.87
C ALA A 149 1.11 -14.45 -42.05
N PHE A 150 -0.02 -14.02 -42.63
CA PHE A 150 -1.36 -14.10 -42.06
C PHE A 150 -2.30 -14.61 -43.15
N ARG A 151 -2.66 -15.89 -43.07
CA ARG A 151 -3.47 -16.59 -44.07
C ARG A 151 -4.80 -17.04 -43.49
N LEU A 152 -5.83 -17.01 -44.34
CA LEU A 152 -7.19 -17.40 -43.99
C LEU A 152 -7.67 -18.54 -44.91
N ARG A 153 -8.42 -19.49 -44.33
CA ARG A 153 -9.24 -20.47 -45.04
C ARG A 153 -10.63 -20.51 -44.42
N PHE A 154 -11.63 -20.83 -45.22
CA PHE A 154 -13.04 -20.69 -44.85
C PHE A 154 -13.76 -22.03 -45.00
N TYR A 155 -14.53 -22.42 -43.99
CA TYR A 155 -15.35 -23.61 -44.03
C TYR A 155 -16.81 -23.21 -44.27
N ALA A 156 -17.41 -23.72 -45.34
CA ALA A 156 -18.83 -23.56 -45.62
C ALA A 156 -19.33 -24.72 -46.48
N ASP A 157 -20.61 -25.09 -46.33
CA ASP A 157 -21.27 -26.17 -47.07
C ASP A 157 -20.50 -27.51 -47.04
N GLY A 158 -19.83 -27.81 -45.92
CA GLY A 158 -19.10 -29.07 -45.74
C GLY A 158 -17.69 -29.11 -46.36
N ARG A 159 -17.18 -28.00 -46.92
CA ARG A 159 -15.86 -27.96 -47.59
C ARG A 159 -15.03 -26.75 -47.16
N TRP A 160 -13.71 -26.94 -47.18
CA TRP A 160 -12.73 -25.87 -47.00
C TRP A 160 -12.48 -25.12 -48.31
N GLN A 161 -12.44 -23.80 -48.25
CA GLN A 161 -12.29 -22.87 -49.36
C GLN A 161 -11.12 -21.91 -49.06
N GLU A 162 -10.35 -21.56 -50.09
CA GLU A 162 -9.18 -20.66 -49.97
C GLU A 162 -9.54 -19.19 -50.24
N THR A 163 -10.66 -18.94 -50.89
CA THR A 163 -11.24 -17.61 -51.12
C THR A 163 -12.62 -17.52 -50.46
N TRP A 164 -13.09 -16.29 -50.23
CA TRP A 164 -14.44 -16.04 -49.72
C TRP A 164 -15.21 -15.10 -50.63
N ASP A 165 -15.93 -15.68 -51.59
CA ASP A 165 -16.63 -14.94 -52.65
C ASP A 165 -18.13 -14.70 -52.30
N ARG A 166 -18.52 -14.93 -51.04
CA ARG A 166 -19.90 -14.80 -50.56
C ARG A 166 -20.00 -13.76 -49.43
N PRO A 167 -19.85 -12.46 -49.72
CA PRO A 167 -19.78 -11.43 -48.69
C PRO A 167 -21.10 -11.24 -47.90
N GLN A 168 -22.22 -11.75 -48.42
CA GLN A 168 -23.54 -11.75 -47.78
C GLN A 168 -23.80 -12.99 -46.91
N ARG A 169 -22.79 -13.81 -46.62
CA ARG A 169 -22.90 -14.94 -45.69
C ARG A 169 -21.69 -14.97 -44.76
N LEU A 170 -21.89 -15.48 -43.55
CA LEU A 170 -20.80 -15.82 -42.65
C LEU A 170 -20.27 -17.22 -42.99
N PRO A 171 -18.94 -17.45 -42.97
CA PRO A 171 -18.39 -18.80 -43.03
C PRO A 171 -18.81 -19.59 -41.78
N GLN A 172 -19.02 -20.90 -41.89
CA GLN A 172 -19.32 -21.78 -40.74
C GLN A 172 -18.08 -22.00 -39.86
N GLY A 173 -16.89 -21.91 -40.45
CA GLY A 173 -15.63 -21.93 -39.74
C GLY A 173 -14.56 -21.09 -40.43
N LEU A 174 -13.62 -20.59 -39.65
CA LEU A 174 -12.50 -19.78 -40.10
C LEU A 174 -11.21 -20.42 -39.59
N GLU A 175 -10.34 -20.81 -40.52
CA GLU A 175 -8.99 -21.27 -40.21
C GLU A 175 -8.03 -20.10 -40.41
N ILE A 176 -7.31 -19.74 -39.35
CA ILE A 176 -6.32 -18.66 -39.34
C ILE A 176 -4.95 -19.29 -39.16
N THR A 177 -4.05 -19.04 -40.09
CA THR A 177 -2.66 -19.48 -40.03
C THR A 177 -1.74 -18.26 -39.92
N LEU A 178 -0.97 -18.20 -38.84
CA LEU A 178 0.07 -17.20 -38.61
C LEU A 178 1.44 -17.86 -38.77
N THR A 179 2.32 -17.27 -39.57
CA THR A 179 3.74 -17.66 -39.59
C THR A 179 4.53 -16.71 -38.71
N LEU A 180 5.25 -17.24 -37.74
CA LEU A 180 6.11 -16.49 -36.82
C LEU A 180 7.57 -16.67 -37.21
N ALA A 181 8.35 -15.59 -37.20
CA ALA A 181 9.78 -15.63 -37.54
C ALA A 181 10.56 -16.70 -36.75
N ASN A 182 10.22 -16.86 -35.47
CA ASN A 182 10.96 -17.69 -34.51
C ASN A 182 10.19 -18.95 -34.04
N SER A 183 9.01 -19.25 -34.59
CA SER A 183 8.15 -20.34 -34.08
C SER A 183 7.36 -21.10 -35.15
N GLY A 184 7.57 -20.82 -36.43
CA GLY A 184 6.95 -21.54 -37.54
C GLY A 184 5.49 -21.19 -37.75
N GLU A 185 4.77 -22.07 -38.46
CA GLU A 185 3.35 -21.88 -38.78
C GLU A 185 2.44 -22.36 -37.64
N ILE A 186 1.51 -21.52 -37.21
CA ILE A 186 0.52 -21.83 -36.20
C ILE A 186 -0.87 -21.62 -36.78
N THR A 187 -1.61 -22.72 -36.84
CA THR A 187 -2.98 -22.74 -37.35
C THR A 187 -3.99 -22.86 -36.21
N ARG A 188 -5.08 -22.10 -36.27
CA ARG A 188 -6.24 -22.18 -35.37
C ARG A 188 -7.53 -22.17 -36.15
N LEU A 189 -8.43 -23.05 -35.73
CA LEU A 189 -9.78 -23.17 -36.26
C LEU A 189 -10.78 -22.51 -35.32
N PHE A 190 -11.61 -21.61 -35.87
CA PHE A 190 -12.69 -20.93 -35.18
C PHE A 190 -14.01 -21.31 -35.82
N PHE A 191 -15.06 -21.47 -35.01
CA PHE A 191 -16.43 -21.67 -35.50
C PHE A 191 -17.24 -20.43 -35.19
N THR A 192 -18.03 -19.97 -36.17
CA THR A 192 -18.87 -18.77 -36.06
C THR A 192 -20.23 -19.06 -35.43
N HIS A 193 -20.55 -20.33 -35.15
CA HIS A 193 -21.77 -20.75 -34.47
C HIS A 193 -21.51 -21.98 -33.58
N PRO A 194 -22.16 -22.12 -32.41
CA PRO A 194 -22.04 -23.30 -31.55
C PRO A 194 -22.84 -24.48 -32.13
N GLY A 195 -22.34 -25.10 -33.20
CA GLY A 195 -22.96 -26.26 -33.84
C GLY A 195 -21.92 -27.26 -34.36
N ARG A 196 -22.01 -28.50 -33.87
CA ARG A 196 -21.28 -29.75 -34.21
C ARG A 196 -19.84 -29.60 -34.75
N ARG A 197 -18.88 -29.86 -33.86
CA ARG A 197 -17.44 -30.04 -34.15
C ARG A 197 -17.21 -31.27 -35.06
N PRO A 198 -16.41 -31.18 -36.14
CA PRO A 198 -15.96 -32.36 -36.89
C PRO A 198 -14.94 -33.15 -36.07
N VAL A 199 -15.19 -34.45 -35.93
CA VAL A 199 -14.32 -35.40 -35.25
C VAL A 199 -13.19 -35.79 -36.20
N ILE A 200 -11.95 -35.42 -35.85
CA ILE A 200 -10.74 -35.89 -36.54
C ILE A 200 -10.43 -37.29 -36.00
N ASN A 201 -10.53 -38.30 -36.87
CA ASN A 201 -10.26 -39.69 -36.52
C ASN A 201 -8.76 -39.90 -36.30
N ARG A 202 -8.40 -40.54 -35.18
CA ARG A 202 -7.01 -40.88 -34.82
C ARG A 202 -6.53 -42.09 -35.61
N GLN A 203 -5.35 -41.96 -36.20
CA GLN A 203 -4.54 -43.09 -36.66
C GLN A 203 -4.10 -43.96 -35.48
N ARG A 204 -4.08 -45.28 -35.71
CA ARG A 204 -3.59 -46.29 -34.78
C ARG A 204 -2.07 -46.45 -34.96
N GLY A 205 -1.35 -46.29 -33.84
CA GLY A 205 0.10 -46.49 -33.74
C GLY A 205 0.77 -45.57 -32.70
N VAL A 206 0.19 -45.41 -31.49
CA VAL A 206 0.64 -44.36 -30.54
C VAL A 206 0.65 -44.83 -29.07
N ALA A 207 0.59 -46.12 -28.74
CA ALA A 207 0.46 -46.56 -27.34
C ALA A 207 1.64 -46.09 -26.45
N LEU A 208 2.88 -46.26 -26.91
CA LEU A 208 4.07 -45.82 -26.16
C LEU A 208 4.18 -44.29 -26.10
N LEU A 209 3.92 -43.60 -27.22
CA LEU A 209 3.93 -42.14 -27.28
C LEU A 209 2.80 -41.51 -26.44
N MET A 210 1.64 -42.16 -26.34
CA MET A 210 0.54 -41.77 -25.45
C MET A 210 0.94 -41.97 -23.99
N VAL A 211 1.59 -43.08 -23.63
CA VAL A 211 2.06 -43.31 -22.26
C VAL A 211 3.13 -42.28 -21.88
N LEU A 212 4.12 -42.04 -22.74
CA LEU A 212 5.15 -41.02 -22.53
C LEU A 212 4.55 -39.61 -22.46
N PHE A 213 3.57 -39.30 -23.31
CA PHE A 213 2.86 -38.03 -23.29
C PHE A 213 2.01 -37.86 -22.02
N ILE A 214 1.31 -38.90 -21.59
CA ILE A 214 0.52 -38.87 -20.35
C ILE A 214 1.45 -38.75 -19.14
N LEU A 215 2.60 -39.44 -19.11
CA LEU A 215 3.60 -39.29 -18.05
C LEU A 215 4.22 -37.89 -18.03
N ALA A 216 4.58 -37.34 -19.19
CA ALA A 216 5.08 -35.97 -19.29
C ALA A 216 4.02 -34.95 -18.85
N LEU A 217 2.76 -35.15 -19.26
CA LEU A 217 1.63 -34.33 -18.84
C LEU A 217 1.40 -34.43 -17.32
N MET A 218 1.49 -35.64 -16.76
CA MET A 218 1.40 -35.87 -15.30
C MET A 218 2.52 -35.16 -14.55
N MET A 219 3.78 -35.20 -15.04
CA MET A 219 4.89 -34.46 -14.43
C MET A 219 4.72 -32.95 -14.52
N ILE A 220 4.25 -32.42 -15.66
CA ILE A 220 3.95 -30.98 -15.80
C ILE A 220 2.84 -30.56 -14.85
N LEU A 221 1.75 -31.33 -14.75
CA LEU A 221 0.65 -31.08 -13.81
C LEU A 221 1.12 -31.16 -12.36
N ALA A 222 1.91 -32.17 -12.00
CA ALA A 222 2.45 -32.34 -10.66
C ALA A 222 3.38 -31.18 -10.27
N SER A 223 4.25 -30.72 -11.18
CA SER A 223 5.12 -29.55 -10.96
C SER A 223 4.28 -28.28 -10.77
N ALA A 224 3.32 -28.03 -11.65
CA ALA A 224 2.44 -26.87 -11.57
C ALA A 224 1.57 -26.86 -10.30
N MET A 225 1.13 -28.04 -9.83
CA MET A 225 0.44 -28.17 -8.56
C MET A 225 1.36 -27.89 -7.38
N THR A 226 2.59 -28.41 -7.40
CA THR A 226 3.58 -28.23 -6.32
C THR A 226 3.97 -26.76 -6.16
N GLU A 227 4.16 -26.04 -7.27
CA GLU A 227 4.40 -24.58 -7.23
C GLU A 227 3.21 -23.83 -6.64
N ARG A 228 1.98 -24.16 -7.08
CA ARG A 228 0.76 -23.51 -6.55
C ARG A 228 0.55 -23.78 -5.06
N THR A 229 0.77 -25.01 -4.61
CA THR A 229 0.62 -25.36 -3.18
C THR A 229 1.71 -24.71 -2.34
N ALA A 230 2.96 -24.64 -2.83
CA ALA A 230 4.04 -23.96 -2.15
C ALA A 230 3.76 -22.46 -1.97
N VAL A 231 3.31 -21.77 -3.03
CA VAL A 231 2.93 -20.34 -2.97
C VAL A 231 1.74 -20.12 -2.04
N MET A 232 0.70 -20.97 -2.12
CA MET A 232 -0.46 -20.87 -1.23
C MET A 232 -0.07 -21.08 0.25
N TYR A 233 0.82 -22.02 0.53
CA TYR A 233 1.34 -22.26 1.86
C TYR A 233 2.11 -21.05 2.39
N GLN A 234 2.99 -20.46 1.58
CA GLN A 234 3.72 -19.25 1.95
C GLN A 234 2.79 -18.08 2.27
N HIS A 235 1.78 -17.82 1.43
CA HIS A 235 0.80 -16.75 1.70
C HIS A 235 -0.02 -17.02 2.97
N THR A 236 -0.42 -18.26 3.20
CA THR A 236 -1.22 -18.65 4.36
C THR A 236 -0.40 -18.53 5.64
N ALA A 237 0.86 -18.99 5.63
CA ALA A 237 1.80 -18.85 6.75
C ALA A 237 1.99 -17.38 7.12
N VAL A 238 2.34 -16.51 6.15
CA VAL A 238 2.51 -15.07 6.40
C VAL A 238 1.23 -14.42 6.93
N THR A 239 0.06 -14.83 6.42
CA THR A 239 -1.23 -14.32 6.91
C THR A 239 -1.48 -14.72 8.36
N LEU A 240 -1.22 -15.99 8.71
CA LEU A 240 -1.35 -16.49 10.08
C LEU A 240 -0.37 -15.78 11.03
N ASP A 241 0.88 -15.60 10.61
CA ASP A 241 1.90 -14.90 11.40
C ASP A 241 1.48 -13.44 11.68
N ASN A 242 0.95 -12.73 10.67
CA ASN A 242 0.43 -11.37 10.83
C ASN A 242 -0.77 -11.32 11.79
N LEU A 243 -1.67 -12.30 11.72
CA LEU A 243 -2.81 -12.39 12.64
C LEU A 243 -2.35 -12.66 14.07
N GLN A 244 -1.39 -13.58 14.25
CA GLN A 244 -0.82 -13.90 15.55
C GLN A 244 -0.10 -12.69 16.16
N ALA A 245 0.74 -11.99 15.38
CA ALA A 245 1.40 -10.76 15.83
C ALA A 245 0.41 -9.67 16.21
N ARG A 246 -0.71 -9.54 15.48
CA ARG A 246 -1.81 -8.65 15.86
C ARG A 246 -2.44 -9.04 17.20
N TRP A 247 -2.69 -10.32 17.43
CA TRP A 247 -3.23 -10.79 18.72
C TRP A 247 -2.26 -10.56 19.88
N TYR A 248 -0.96 -10.74 19.66
CA TYR A 248 0.07 -10.38 20.65
C TYR A 248 0.06 -8.89 20.99
N ALA A 249 -0.05 -8.02 19.98
CA ALA A 249 -0.15 -6.58 20.21
C ALA A 249 -1.41 -6.19 20.99
N LEU A 250 -2.57 -6.79 20.68
CA LEU A 250 -3.82 -6.57 21.41
C LEU A 250 -3.78 -7.10 22.84
N ALA A 251 -3.09 -8.22 23.09
CA ALA A 251 -2.86 -8.72 24.44
C ALA A 251 -1.98 -7.75 25.25
N ALA A 252 -0.93 -7.20 24.63
CA ALA A 252 -0.08 -6.19 25.25
C ALA A 252 -0.83 -4.89 25.55
N GLU A 253 -1.76 -4.48 24.68
CA GLU A 253 -2.67 -3.34 24.92
C GLU A 253 -3.54 -3.55 26.16
N ASN A 254 -4.16 -4.73 26.31
CA ASN A 254 -4.95 -5.05 27.51
C ASN A 254 -4.08 -5.06 28.78
N MET A 255 -2.84 -5.56 28.68
CA MET A 255 -1.89 -5.53 29.79
C MET A 255 -1.49 -4.10 30.16
N ALA A 256 -1.28 -3.22 29.18
CA ALA A 256 -1.02 -1.81 29.41
C ALA A 256 -2.21 -1.12 30.09
N ALA A 257 -3.44 -1.41 29.67
CA ALA A 257 -4.65 -0.90 30.30
C ALA A 257 -4.76 -1.34 31.78
N ALA A 258 -4.48 -2.61 32.08
CA ALA A 258 -4.48 -3.13 33.44
C ALA A 258 -3.36 -2.52 34.31
N LEU A 259 -2.18 -2.28 33.72
CA LEU A 259 -1.06 -1.59 34.38
C LEU A 259 -1.43 -0.16 34.76
N LEU A 260 -1.98 0.60 33.80
CA LEU A 260 -2.45 1.97 34.03
C LEU A 260 -3.57 2.02 35.07
N GLN A 261 -4.50 1.06 35.02
CA GLN A 261 -5.56 0.94 36.02
C GLN A 261 -5.00 0.74 37.43
N ARG A 262 -3.99 -0.12 37.58
CA ARG A 262 -3.34 -0.36 38.86
C ARG A 262 -2.63 0.89 39.38
N ASP A 263 -1.81 1.54 38.54
CA ASP A 263 -1.09 2.75 38.94
C ASP A 263 -2.06 3.89 39.29
N ALA A 264 -3.19 4.02 38.59
CA ALA A 264 -4.24 4.99 38.90
C ALA A 264 -4.97 4.69 40.23
N LEU A 265 -5.05 3.43 40.66
CA LEU A 265 -5.58 3.08 41.99
C LEU A 265 -4.57 3.40 43.10
N ASP A 266 -3.28 3.18 42.84
CA ASP A 266 -2.20 3.46 43.79
C ASP A 266 -1.92 4.97 43.92
N SER A 267 -2.21 5.77 42.89
CA SER A 267 -1.99 7.22 42.86
C SER A 267 -3.12 7.95 42.10
N PRO A 268 -4.31 8.11 42.72
CA PRO A 268 -5.52 8.57 42.02
C PRO A 268 -5.51 10.04 41.61
N SER A 269 -4.60 10.86 42.14
CA SER A 269 -4.56 12.30 41.91
C SER A 269 -3.30 12.78 41.20
N GLN A 270 -2.39 11.88 40.81
CA GLN A 270 -1.11 12.23 40.22
C GLN A 270 -0.64 11.20 39.20
N THR A 271 -0.11 11.69 38.09
CA THR A 271 0.57 10.89 37.07
C THR A 271 2.00 11.38 36.95
N ASN A 272 3.00 10.53 37.18
CA ASN A 272 4.42 10.90 37.21
C ASN A 272 5.33 9.78 36.67
N LEU A 273 6.58 10.11 36.36
CA LEU A 273 7.54 9.18 35.75
C LEU A 273 8.12 8.11 36.70
N ALA A 274 7.81 8.14 38.00
CA ALA A 274 8.24 7.08 38.92
C ALA A 274 7.24 5.91 39.00
N GLN A 275 6.06 6.05 38.40
CA GLN A 275 5.05 5.00 38.31
C GLN A 275 5.48 3.87 37.37
N THR A 276 4.85 2.70 37.54
CA THR A 276 5.23 1.47 36.84
C THR A 276 5.03 1.56 35.33
N TRP A 277 4.00 2.28 34.88
CA TRP A 277 3.70 2.51 33.46
C TRP A 277 4.82 3.26 32.73
N ALA A 278 5.56 4.14 33.41
CA ALA A 278 6.56 5.03 32.82
C ALA A 278 7.93 4.35 32.61
N GLN A 279 8.08 3.08 33.00
CA GLN A 279 9.30 2.31 32.80
C GLN A 279 9.58 2.11 31.31
N GLU A 280 10.73 2.62 30.85
CA GLU A 280 11.15 2.51 29.45
C GLU A 280 11.67 1.11 29.12
N GLY A 281 11.63 0.76 27.82
CA GLY A 281 12.23 -0.47 27.32
C GLY A 281 11.56 -1.75 27.80
N ARG A 282 10.27 -1.72 28.13
CA ARG A 282 9.53 -2.91 28.58
C ARG A 282 9.49 -3.95 27.46
N ARG A 283 10.02 -5.14 27.74
CA ARG A 283 10.05 -6.27 26.81
C ARG A 283 9.33 -7.47 27.41
N PHE A 284 8.54 -8.14 26.59
CA PHE A 284 7.89 -9.41 26.93
C PHE A 284 8.38 -10.47 25.96
N THR A 285 8.95 -11.55 26.48
CA THR A 285 9.37 -12.70 25.68
C THR A 285 8.14 -13.50 25.25
N LEU A 286 8.10 -13.87 23.98
CA LEU A 286 7.14 -14.82 23.40
C LEU A 286 7.88 -16.11 23.03
N ASP A 287 7.13 -17.16 22.72
CA ASP A 287 7.73 -18.43 22.28
C ASP A 287 8.50 -18.28 20.95
N ASP A 288 8.06 -17.36 20.09
CA ASP A 288 8.54 -17.14 18.72
C ASP A 288 9.07 -15.71 18.49
N GLY A 289 9.25 -14.91 19.55
CA GLY A 289 9.63 -13.51 19.40
C GLY A 289 9.64 -12.68 20.68
N GLU A 290 9.47 -11.37 20.54
CA GLU A 290 9.32 -10.45 21.66
C GLU A 290 8.31 -9.33 21.35
N ILE A 291 7.70 -8.80 22.41
CA ILE A 291 6.91 -7.56 22.36
C ILE A 291 7.71 -6.47 23.06
N ARG A 292 7.95 -5.37 22.35
CA ARG A 292 8.49 -4.12 22.91
C ARG A 292 7.33 -3.16 23.13
N ALA A 293 7.17 -2.67 24.34
CA ALA A 293 6.10 -1.75 24.71
C ALA A 293 6.66 -0.44 25.26
N THR A 294 6.11 0.68 24.81
CA THR A 294 6.37 2.01 25.36
C THR A 294 5.04 2.70 25.65
N ILE A 295 4.89 3.24 26.85
CA ILE A 295 3.70 4.01 27.24
C ILE A 295 4.17 5.44 27.52
N ARG A 296 3.49 6.42 26.92
CA ARG A 296 3.73 7.85 27.12
C ARG A 296 2.47 8.50 27.68
N ASP A 297 2.65 9.51 28.50
CA ASP A 297 1.56 10.34 28.98
C ASP A 297 1.01 11.21 27.83
N GLY A 298 -0.29 11.13 27.57
CA GLY A 298 -0.98 11.91 26.55
C GLY A 298 -1.13 13.40 26.89
N HIS A 299 -0.83 13.80 28.13
CA HIS A 299 -0.81 15.18 28.58
C HIS A 299 0.61 15.78 28.65
N ALA A 300 1.65 15.04 28.26
CA ALA A 300 3.04 15.56 28.20
C ALA A 300 3.35 16.27 26.86
N CYS A 301 2.39 17.01 26.30
CA CYS A 301 2.48 17.63 24.97
C CYS A 301 1.47 18.77 24.83
N PHE A 302 1.69 19.65 23.85
CA PHE A 302 0.70 20.62 23.39
C PHE A 302 -0.33 19.92 22.49
N ASN A 303 -1.59 19.91 22.90
CA ASN A 303 -2.68 19.39 22.07
C ASN A 303 -2.99 20.37 20.93
N LEU A 304 -2.75 19.96 19.69
CA LEU A 304 -2.97 20.82 18.51
C LEU A 304 -4.43 21.22 18.32
N ASN A 305 -5.37 20.35 18.72
CA ASN A 305 -6.80 20.65 18.65
C ASN A 305 -7.26 21.69 19.68
N ALA A 306 -6.37 22.10 20.60
CA ALA A 306 -6.66 23.16 21.56
C ALA A 306 -6.35 24.57 21.04
N ILE A 307 -5.90 24.72 19.79
CA ILE A 307 -5.37 25.99 19.25
C ILE A 307 -6.33 27.17 19.43
N ASP A 308 -7.64 26.91 19.28
CA ASP A 308 -8.72 27.89 19.40
C ASP A 308 -9.45 27.85 20.75
N HIS A 309 -9.03 26.98 21.68
CA HIS A 309 -9.70 26.82 22.97
C HIS A 309 -9.57 28.11 23.81
N ARG A 310 -10.70 28.60 24.31
CA ARG A 310 -10.77 29.77 25.19
C ARG A 310 -11.19 29.34 26.60
N ALA A 311 -10.38 29.71 27.59
CA ALA A 311 -10.73 29.47 29.01
C ALA A 311 -11.95 30.29 29.44
N ASP A 312 -12.13 31.49 28.87
CA ASP A 312 -13.29 32.36 29.06
C ASP A 312 -13.88 32.73 27.68
N GLU A 313 -15.17 32.45 27.45
CA GLU A 313 -15.85 32.72 26.17
C GLU A 313 -15.94 34.23 25.81
N ALA A 314 -15.67 35.13 26.76
CA ALA A 314 -15.85 36.58 26.61
C ALA A 314 -14.61 37.36 26.15
N GLY A 315 -13.48 36.69 25.87
CA GLY A 315 -12.23 37.36 25.49
C GLY A 315 -12.12 37.65 23.99
N ASP A 316 -12.10 38.94 23.62
CA ASP A 316 -11.90 39.45 22.25
C ASP A 316 -10.43 39.35 21.75
N GLY A 317 -9.58 38.61 22.47
CA GLY A 317 -8.16 38.43 22.18
C GLY A 317 -7.84 37.13 21.45
N THR A 318 -6.58 37.02 21.00
CA THR A 318 -6.00 35.75 20.52
C THR A 318 -6.13 34.68 21.62
N PRO A 319 -6.62 33.47 21.31
CA PRO A 319 -6.67 32.38 22.27
C PRO A 319 -5.29 32.09 22.86
N TYR A 320 -5.23 31.89 24.17
CA TYR A 320 -3.95 31.65 24.86
C TYR A 320 -3.16 30.45 24.29
N PRO A 321 -3.79 29.32 23.91
CA PRO A 321 -3.10 28.22 23.23
C PRO A 321 -2.43 28.64 21.91
N THR A 322 -3.04 29.55 21.15
CA THR A 322 -2.43 30.12 19.93
C THR A 322 -1.12 30.83 20.27
N ASP A 323 -1.12 31.68 21.31
CA ASP A 323 0.08 32.39 21.74
C ASP A 323 1.19 31.44 22.24
N VAL A 324 0.80 30.36 22.94
CA VAL A 324 1.73 29.29 23.37
C VAL A 324 2.36 28.62 22.15
N PHE A 325 1.57 28.28 21.15
CA PHE A 325 2.07 27.63 19.93
C PHE A 325 3.02 28.53 19.14
N VAL A 326 2.70 29.82 18.99
CA VAL A 326 3.59 30.81 18.37
C VAL A 326 4.93 30.91 19.12
N ARG A 327 4.90 31.00 20.46
CA ARG A 327 6.13 31.02 21.27
C ARG A 327 6.94 29.74 21.13
N LEU A 328 6.29 28.57 21.08
CA LEU A 328 6.96 27.30 20.86
C LEU A 328 7.68 27.28 19.52
N LEU A 329 7.02 27.70 18.43
CA LEU A 329 7.65 27.78 17.11
C LEU A 329 8.84 28.75 17.09
N ALA A 330 8.73 29.89 17.78
CA ALA A 330 9.84 30.83 17.92
C ALA A 330 11.03 30.25 18.71
N LEU A 331 10.77 29.48 19.78
CA LEU A 331 11.80 28.75 20.53
C LEU A 331 12.47 27.66 19.70
N LEU A 332 11.73 27.09 18.74
CA LEU A 332 12.26 26.20 17.72
C LEU A 332 12.92 26.97 16.56
N GLY A 333 13.17 28.27 16.69
CA GLY A 333 13.94 29.07 15.73
C GLY A 333 13.17 29.51 14.48
N GLU A 334 11.84 29.44 14.48
CA GLU A 334 11.06 30.01 13.39
C GLU A 334 10.94 31.54 13.52
N PRO A 335 11.04 32.30 12.43
CA PRO A 335 10.81 33.74 12.44
C PRO A 335 9.42 34.09 12.97
N PRO A 336 9.23 35.19 13.73
CA PRO A 336 7.94 35.52 14.35
C PRO A 336 6.76 35.56 13.38
N LEU A 337 6.96 36.12 12.17
CA LEU A 337 5.92 36.16 11.14
C LEU A 337 5.52 34.75 10.68
N ARG A 338 6.51 33.89 10.41
CA ARG A 338 6.26 32.50 9.98
C ARG A 338 5.60 31.68 11.10
N ALA A 339 6.02 31.88 12.35
CA ALA A 339 5.38 31.26 13.50
C ALA A 339 3.90 31.66 13.61
N SER A 340 3.59 32.95 13.43
CA SER A 340 2.20 33.43 13.44
C SER A 340 1.36 32.90 12.27
N GLN A 341 1.94 32.80 11.06
CA GLN A 341 1.29 32.21 9.88
C GLN A 341 0.95 30.74 10.10
N ILE A 342 1.88 29.95 10.64
CA ILE A 342 1.65 28.52 10.89
C ILE A 342 0.60 28.31 11.99
N ALA A 343 0.61 29.15 13.03
CA ALA A 343 -0.41 29.10 14.07
C ALA A 343 -1.81 29.47 13.55
N ALA A 344 -1.91 30.50 12.70
CA ALA A 344 -3.17 30.88 12.05
C ALA A 344 -3.66 29.78 11.10
N ALA A 345 -2.77 29.20 10.29
CA ALA A 345 -3.10 28.06 9.42
C ALA A 345 -3.54 26.82 10.20
N LEU A 346 -2.98 26.57 11.40
CA LEU A 346 -3.45 25.51 12.29
C LEU A 346 -4.86 25.80 12.81
N GLY A 347 -5.16 27.05 13.18
CA GLY A 347 -6.51 27.48 13.56
C GLY A 347 -7.52 27.23 12.44
N ASP A 348 -7.24 27.75 11.23
CA ASP A 348 -8.10 27.59 10.04
C ASP A 348 -8.30 26.09 9.70
N TRP A 349 -7.25 25.27 9.84
CA TRP A 349 -7.37 23.83 9.57
C TRP A 349 -8.34 23.11 10.50
N THR A 350 -8.46 23.56 11.76
CA THR A 350 -9.20 22.86 12.81
C THR A 350 -10.59 23.40 13.09
N ASP A 351 -10.87 24.66 12.75
CA ASP A 351 -12.20 25.22 12.95
C ASP A 351 -13.21 24.68 11.92
N SER A 352 -14.49 24.99 12.10
CA SER A 352 -15.55 24.44 11.25
C SER A 352 -15.96 25.34 10.09
N ASP A 353 -15.44 26.57 10.03
CA ASP A 353 -15.84 27.52 9.01
C ASP A 353 -14.94 27.41 7.78
N GLY A 354 -14.79 28.47 7.01
CA GLY A 354 -13.95 28.48 5.80
C GLY A 354 -13.44 29.88 5.53
N GLN A 355 -13.37 30.69 6.58
CA GLN A 355 -12.99 32.09 6.55
C GLN A 355 -11.53 32.18 7.03
N PRO A 356 -10.60 32.57 6.15
CA PRO A 356 -9.20 32.60 6.55
C PRO A 356 -8.96 33.65 7.63
N ARG A 357 -8.25 33.27 8.71
CA ARG A 357 -7.71 34.22 9.68
C ARG A 357 -6.70 35.16 9.01
N LEU A 358 -6.37 36.25 9.70
CA LEU A 358 -5.25 37.10 9.27
C LEU A 358 -3.97 36.26 9.20
N ASN A 359 -3.36 36.19 8.01
CA ASN A 359 -2.19 35.36 7.70
C ASN A 359 -2.41 33.84 7.84
N GLY A 360 -3.66 33.40 7.90
CA GLY A 360 -4.06 32.00 7.90
C GLY A 360 -4.06 31.37 6.51
N ALA A 361 -4.60 30.16 6.41
CA ALA A 361 -4.70 29.39 5.18
C ALA A 361 -5.95 28.51 5.19
N GLU A 362 -6.80 28.74 4.19
CA GLU A 362 -8.03 28.00 3.91
C GLU A 362 -7.95 27.31 2.54
N ASP A 363 -9.08 26.79 2.05
CA ASP A 363 -9.22 26.11 0.75
C ASP A 363 -8.46 26.79 -0.41
N GLU A 364 -8.52 28.13 -0.54
CA GLU A 364 -7.83 28.85 -1.62
C GLU A 364 -6.31 28.58 -1.61
N VAL A 365 -5.70 28.52 -0.42
CA VAL A 365 -4.27 28.27 -0.24
C VAL A 365 -3.92 26.80 -0.52
N TYR A 366 -4.73 25.86 -0.04
CA TYR A 366 -4.46 24.43 -0.19
C TYR A 366 -4.75 23.91 -1.61
N MET A 367 -5.74 24.46 -2.30
CA MET A 367 -6.04 24.14 -3.69
C MET A 367 -4.92 24.54 -4.65
N ALA A 368 -4.15 25.58 -4.30
CA ALA A 368 -3.00 26.03 -5.07
C ALA A 368 -1.76 25.13 -4.94
N GLN A 369 -1.76 24.15 -4.02
CA GLN A 369 -0.65 23.22 -3.85
C GLN A 369 -0.63 22.10 -4.90
N THR A 370 0.43 21.28 -4.92
CA THR A 370 0.56 20.15 -5.85
C THR A 370 0.90 18.85 -5.11
N PRO A 371 -0.01 17.86 -5.05
CA PRO A 371 -1.41 17.93 -5.50
C PRO A 371 -2.23 18.93 -4.66
N GLY A 372 -3.25 19.55 -5.25
CA GLY A 372 -4.16 20.43 -4.51
C GLY A 372 -5.12 19.63 -3.63
N TYR A 373 -5.45 20.17 -2.46
CA TYR A 373 -6.39 19.60 -1.49
C TYR A 373 -7.16 20.73 -0.78
N LEU A 374 -8.09 20.36 0.09
CA LEU A 374 -8.92 21.29 0.87
C LEU A 374 -8.46 21.29 2.33
N ALA A 375 -8.80 22.36 3.06
CA ALA A 375 -8.64 22.37 4.51
C ALA A 375 -9.55 21.29 5.14
N ALA A 376 -9.18 20.78 6.31
CA ALA A 376 -9.93 19.70 6.95
C ALA A 376 -11.24 20.20 7.57
N ASN A 377 -11.22 21.42 8.08
CA ASN A 377 -12.28 22.13 8.79
C ASN A 377 -12.93 21.26 9.89
N GLN A 378 -12.07 20.55 10.60
CA GLN A 378 -12.41 19.65 11.68
C GLN A 378 -11.17 19.40 12.56
N PRO A 379 -11.35 18.94 13.82
CA PRO A 379 -10.23 18.55 14.67
C PRO A 379 -9.31 17.53 13.99
N MET A 380 -8.00 17.74 14.14
CA MET A 380 -7.00 16.79 13.65
C MET A 380 -7.24 15.42 14.29
N GLN A 381 -6.99 14.39 13.50
CA GLN A 381 -7.05 12.99 13.92
C GLN A 381 -5.65 12.39 14.05
N ASP A 382 -4.66 12.93 13.34
CA ASP A 382 -3.27 12.48 13.41
C ASP A 382 -2.31 13.67 13.41
N VAL A 383 -1.23 13.59 14.20
CA VAL A 383 -0.18 14.62 14.23
C VAL A 383 0.50 14.81 12.87
N SER A 384 0.45 13.80 12.00
CA SER A 384 0.93 13.87 10.61
C SER A 384 0.19 14.90 9.76
N GLU A 385 -1.03 15.32 10.14
CA GLU A 385 -1.77 16.37 9.44
C GLU A 385 -1.07 17.72 9.51
N LEU A 386 -0.21 17.95 10.53
CA LEU A 386 0.68 19.11 10.55
C LEU A 386 1.47 19.27 9.25
N ARG A 387 1.85 18.16 8.61
CA ARG A 387 2.63 18.18 7.37
C ARG A 387 1.88 18.81 6.19
N LEU A 388 0.54 18.87 6.26
CA LEU A 388 -0.35 19.47 5.27
C LEU A 388 -0.54 20.98 5.49
N LEU A 389 -0.19 21.52 6.67
CA LEU A 389 -0.37 22.93 6.95
C LEU A 389 0.53 23.81 6.08
N ALA A 390 -0.01 24.95 5.66
CA ALA A 390 0.75 25.97 4.95
C ALA A 390 1.93 26.46 5.82
N GLY A 391 3.11 26.56 5.22
CA GLY A 391 4.33 26.97 5.93
C GLY A 391 5.05 25.86 6.72
N MET A 392 4.47 24.66 6.85
CA MET A 392 5.12 23.51 7.48
C MET A 392 6.05 22.78 6.50
N ASP A 393 7.33 22.70 6.85
CA ASP A 393 8.32 21.88 6.14
C ASP A 393 8.72 20.64 6.96
N ALA A 394 9.47 19.72 6.34
CA ALA A 394 9.88 18.48 6.99
C ALA A 394 10.82 18.70 8.18
N ALA A 395 11.66 19.74 8.15
CA ALA A 395 12.64 20.02 9.20
C ALA A 395 11.96 20.61 10.44
N LEU A 396 11.04 21.56 10.26
CA LEU A 396 10.21 22.09 11.33
C LEU A 396 9.30 21.00 11.90
N TYR A 397 8.65 20.20 11.05
CA TYR A 397 7.81 19.09 11.49
C TYR A 397 8.56 18.15 12.43
N GLN A 398 9.77 17.69 12.06
CA GLN A 398 10.58 16.82 12.91
C GLN A 398 10.99 17.46 14.24
N ARG A 399 11.33 18.76 14.24
CA ARG A 399 11.68 19.48 15.47
C ARG A 399 10.46 19.74 16.36
N LEU A 400 9.26 19.85 15.79
CA LEU A 400 8.02 20.13 16.52
C LEU A 400 7.42 18.86 17.14
N LEU A 401 7.56 17.71 16.49
CA LEU A 401 6.98 16.41 16.90
C LEU A 401 7.13 16.07 18.39
N PRO A 402 8.29 16.27 19.06
CA PRO A 402 8.44 15.94 20.48
C PRO A 402 7.58 16.77 21.44
N PHE A 403 7.05 17.90 20.99
CA PHE A 403 6.35 18.88 21.82
C PHE A 403 4.84 18.87 21.63
N VAL A 404 4.33 18.22 20.59
CA VAL A 404 2.92 18.31 20.18
C VAL A 404 2.25 16.94 20.12
N CYS A 405 0.94 16.93 20.24
CA CYS A 405 0.10 15.76 20.08
C CYS A 405 -1.27 16.16 19.55
N VAL A 406 -2.04 15.15 19.18
CA VAL A 406 -3.44 15.30 18.78
C VAL A 406 -4.28 14.48 19.75
N GLN A 407 -5.22 15.13 20.42
CA GLN A 407 -6.22 14.47 21.27
C GLN A 407 -7.62 14.60 20.66
N PRO A 408 -8.56 13.69 20.97
CA PRO A 408 -9.92 13.75 20.42
C PRO A 408 -10.75 14.97 20.85
N ASP A 409 -10.31 15.68 21.89
CA ASP A 409 -10.92 16.92 22.36
C ASP A 409 -9.97 18.12 22.18
N ASP A 410 -10.47 19.31 22.46
CA ASP A 410 -9.77 20.59 22.39
C ASP A 410 -9.12 20.99 23.73
N ALA A 411 -9.12 20.09 24.73
CA ALA A 411 -8.56 20.39 26.04
C ALA A 411 -7.02 20.46 25.98
N LEU A 412 -6.45 21.54 26.52
CA LEU A 412 -5.02 21.66 26.78
C LEU A 412 -4.74 21.61 28.28
N GLN A 413 -4.14 20.51 28.72
CA GLN A 413 -3.76 20.24 30.10
C GLN A 413 -2.38 19.60 30.12
N VAL A 414 -1.32 20.41 30.25
CA VAL A 414 0.06 19.93 30.18
C VAL A 414 0.51 19.38 31.53
N ASN A 415 0.85 18.08 31.57
CA ASN A 415 1.27 17.42 32.80
C ASN A 415 2.75 17.69 33.10
N VAL A 416 2.99 18.57 34.09
CA VAL A 416 4.34 18.96 34.49
C VAL A 416 5.13 17.80 35.11
N ASN A 417 4.46 16.78 35.63
CA ASN A 417 5.11 15.63 36.24
C ASN A 417 5.67 14.62 35.23
N THR A 418 5.31 14.75 33.95
CA THR A 418 5.71 13.80 32.90
C THR A 418 6.44 14.45 31.73
N LEU A 419 6.47 15.80 31.64
CA LEU A 419 7.36 16.51 30.71
C LEU A 419 8.82 16.08 30.89
N ARG A 420 9.50 15.77 29.79
CA ARG A 420 10.94 15.44 29.79
C ARG A 420 11.77 16.73 29.75
N PRO A 421 13.02 16.74 30.26
CA PRO A 421 13.91 17.89 30.10
C PRO A 421 14.11 18.32 28.64
N SER A 422 14.08 17.37 27.69
CA SER A 422 14.11 17.66 26.24
C SER A 422 12.89 18.46 25.76
N GLN A 423 11.78 18.41 26.48
CA GLN A 423 10.53 19.12 26.17
C GLN A 423 10.45 20.51 26.85
N ALA A 424 11.54 21.01 27.43
CA ALA A 424 11.55 22.28 28.17
C ALA A 424 11.07 23.49 27.34
N ALA A 425 11.22 23.48 26.01
CA ALA A 425 10.70 24.56 25.16
C ALA A 425 9.17 24.70 25.23
N LEU A 426 8.43 23.60 25.37
CA LEU A 426 6.98 23.66 25.61
C LEU A 426 6.67 24.30 26.96
N LEU A 427 7.45 23.96 27.99
CA LEU A 427 7.28 24.57 29.31
C LEU A 427 7.52 26.08 29.24
N VAL A 428 8.59 26.53 28.59
CA VAL A 428 8.85 27.96 28.38
C VAL A 428 7.73 28.63 27.59
N ALA A 429 7.21 27.98 26.55
CA ALA A 429 6.13 28.53 25.73
C ALA A 429 4.82 28.78 26.53
N LEU A 430 4.59 28.01 27.59
CA LEU A 430 3.47 28.19 28.52
C LEU A 430 3.65 29.36 29.50
N PHE A 431 4.83 29.97 29.60
CA PHE A 431 5.07 31.09 30.51
C PHE A 431 5.53 32.33 29.72
N PRO A 432 4.66 33.34 29.54
CA PRO A 432 5.03 34.56 28.82
C PRO A 432 6.06 35.36 29.64
N GLY A 433 7.32 35.37 29.18
CA GLY A 433 8.41 36.14 29.79
C GLY A 433 9.04 35.47 31.02
N ASP A 434 10.30 35.80 31.29
CA ASP A 434 11.06 35.51 32.51
C ASP A 434 11.55 34.07 32.78
N LEU A 435 10.99 33.04 32.13
CA LEU A 435 11.52 31.67 32.20
C LEU A 435 12.42 31.36 31.00
N THR A 436 13.72 31.15 31.24
CA THR A 436 14.66 30.73 30.18
C THR A 436 14.61 29.23 29.91
N LEU A 437 15.07 28.80 28.72
CA LEU A 437 15.16 27.37 28.38
C LEU A 437 16.03 26.59 29.36
N GLN A 438 17.16 27.16 29.79
CA GLN A 438 18.06 26.52 30.75
C GLN A 438 17.40 26.36 32.13
N GLU A 439 16.69 27.39 32.60
CA GLU A 439 15.95 27.33 33.86
C GLU A 439 14.83 26.29 33.82
N ALA A 440 14.09 26.20 32.69
CA ALA A 440 13.06 25.19 32.49
C ALA A 440 13.63 23.77 32.45
N GLN A 441 14.76 23.56 31.76
CA GLN A 441 15.46 22.28 31.75
C GLN A 441 15.92 21.86 33.15
N GLN A 442 16.52 22.79 33.91
CA GLN A 442 16.95 22.53 35.28
C GLN A 442 15.76 22.25 36.20
N LEU A 443 14.65 22.98 36.04
CA LEU A 443 13.42 22.76 36.81
C LEU A 443 12.85 21.36 36.58
N LEU A 444 12.82 20.89 35.33
CA LEU A 444 12.37 19.53 34.98
C LEU A 444 13.37 18.46 35.43
N HIS A 445 14.67 18.73 35.35
CA HIS A 445 15.73 17.83 35.84
C HIS A 445 15.67 17.65 37.36
N ASN A 446 15.42 18.74 38.09
CA ASN A 446 15.32 18.76 39.55
C ASN A 446 13.92 18.38 40.06
N ARG A 447 13.02 17.91 39.18
CA ARG A 447 11.68 17.47 39.57
C ARG A 447 11.78 16.39 40.66
N PRO A 448 10.97 16.46 41.73
CA PRO A 448 10.93 15.40 42.74
C PRO A 448 10.65 14.04 42.10
N ARG A 449 11.18 12.96 42.69
CA ARG A 449 11.03 11.60 42.11
C ARG A 449 9.56 11.24 41.85
N THR A 450 8.66 11.55 42.77
CA THR A 450 7.20 11.31 42.65
C THR A 450 6.45 12.45 41.98
N GLY A 451 7.15 13.43 41.40
CA GLY A 451 6.57 14.66 40.87
C GLY A 451 6.14 15.65 41.96
N TRP A 452 5.63 16.79 41.51
CA TRP A 452 4.99 17.79 42.36
C TRP A 452 3.58 17.34 42.75
N SER A 453 3.18 17.68 43.97
CA SER A 453 1.94 17.18 44.56
C SER A 453 0.67 17.83 43.99
N SER A 454 0.82 19.05 43.47
CA SER A 454 -0.23 19.85 42.84
C SER A 454 0.39 20.88 41.89
N VAL A 455 -0.43 21.46 41.01
CA VAL A 455 -0.01 22.58 40.16
C VAL A 455 0.48 23.76 41.01
N ALA A 456 -0.17 24.03 42.16
CA ALA A 456 0.27 25.09 43.06
C ALA A 456 1.68 24.83 43.64
N ALA A 457 2.01 23.58 43.98
CA ALA A 457 3.34 23.20 44.46
C ALA A 457 4.42 23.34 43.37
N PHE A 458 4.05 23.10 42.11
CA PHE A 458 4.91 23.36 40.96
C PHE A 458 5.11 24.87 40.73
N LEU A 459 4.04 25.67 40.75
CA LEU A 459 4.14 27.12 40.54
C LEU A 459 4.87 27.84 41.69
N ALA A 460 4.94 27.25 42.88
CA ALA A 460 5.67 27.80 44.03
C ALA A 460 7.20 27.61 43.96
N GLN A 461 7.73 26.93 42.93
CA GLN A 461 9.17 26.69 42.80
C GLN A 461 9.93 28.03 42.64
N PRO A 462 11.12 28.19 43.26
CA PRO A 462 11.86 29.45 43.23
C PRO A 462 12.10 30.01 41.82
N THR A 463 12.34 29.11 40.85
CA THR A 463 12.54 29.44 39.44
C THR A 463 11.36 30.18 38.79
N LEU A 464 10.14 29.96 39.29
CA LEU A 464 8.89 30.53 38.75
C LEU A 464 8.38 31.73 39.55
N GLN A 465 9.00 32.09 40.69
CA GLN A 465 8.53 33.21 41.53
C GLN A 465 8.61 34.57 40.83
N LYS A 466 9.51 34.71 39.86
CA LYS A 466 9.70 35.92 39.04
C LYS A 466 8.78 35.99 37.83
N THR A 467 8.04 34.93 37.54
CA THR A 467 7.23 34.77 36.31
C THR A 467 5.76 34.96 36.66
N ASP A 468 5.01 35.68 35.82
CA ASP A 468 3.54 35.70 35.96
C ASP A 468 2.97 34.34 35.56
N THR A 469 2.41 33.63 36.54
CA THR A 469 1.84 32.29 36.37
C THR A 469 0.34 32.29 36.15
N THR A 470 -0.31 33.46 36.20
CA THR A 470 -1.77 33.61 36.19
C THR A 470 -2.39 33.03 34.92
N LEU A 471 -1.81 33.37 33.76
CA LEU A 471 -2.30 32.92 32.46
C LEU A 471 -2.00 31.44 32.19
N ALA A 472 -0.88 30.92 32.71
CA ALA A 472 -0.43 29.55 32.48
C ALA A 472 -1.20 28.52 33.31
N ARG A 473 -1.60 28.89 34.54
CA ARG A 473 -2.17 28.00 35.54
C ARG A 473 -3.36 27.14 35.07
N PRO A 474 -4.33 27.64 34.28
CA PRO A 474 -5.47 26.83 33.81
C PRO A 474 -5.08 25.69 32.86
N TRP A 475 -3.89 25.75 32.27
CA TRP A 475 -3.42 24.85 31.21
C TRP A 475 -2.42 23.80 31.71
N LEU A 476 -2.21 23.74 33.03
CA LEU A 476 -1.27 22.84 33.68
C LEU A 476 -2.02 21.81 34.51
N THR A 477 -1.50 20.59 34.54
CA THR A 477 -1.99 19.51 35.39
C THR A 477 -0.84 18.75 36.05
N VAL A 478 -1.15 17.96 37.08
CA VAL A 478 -0.26 16.96 37.67
C VAL A 478 -0.78 15.53 37.51
N HIS A 479 -1.93 15.39 36.84
CA HIS A 479 -2.66 14.15 36.63
C HIS A 479 -3.02 14.02 35.14
N SER A 480 -2.96 12.80 34.63
CA SER A 480 -3.35 12.48 33.27
C SER A 480 -4.38 11.37 33.21
N ALA A 481 -5.39 11.59 32.38
CA ALA A 481 -6.42 10.62 32.07
C ALA A 481 -6.18 9.92 30.71
N ARG A 482 -5.08 10.25 30.01
CA ARG A 482 -4.79 9.74 28.66
C ARG A 482 -3.37 9.23 28.53
N PHE A 483 -3.23 8.11 27.87
CA PHE A 483 -1.93 7.51 27.60
C PHE A 483 -1.85 7.02 26.16
N ILE A 484 -0.68 7.17 25.57
CA ILE A 484 -0.36 6.67 24.24
C ILE A 484 0.56 5.47 24.43
N ALA A 485 0.10 4.29 24.04
CA ALA A 485 0.89 3.07 24.10
C ALA A 485 1.28 2.63 22.68
N ALA A 486 2.57 2.36 22.48
CA ALA A 486 3.09 1.78 21.25
C ALA A 486 3.66 0.39 21.52
N PHE A 487 3.25 -0.57 20.71
CA PHE A 487 3.63 -1.98 20.80
C PHE A 487 4.29 -2.38 19.49
N THR A 488 5.52 -2.88 19.57
CA THR A 488 6.24 -3.49 18.45
C THR A 488 6.40 -4.97 18.74
N VAL A 489 5.73 -5.81 17.97
CA VAL A 489 5.86 -7.27 18.02
C VAL A 489 6.87 -7.69 16.96
N VAL A 490 7.90 -8.42 17.38
CA VAL A 490 8.96 -8.94 16.52
C VAL A 490 8.96 -10.46 16.62
N THR A 491 8.55 -11.15 15.55
CA THR A 491 8.54 -12.63 15.46
C THR A 491 9.30 -13.06 14.21
N GLY A 492 10.47 -13.71 14.38
CA GLY A 492 11.37 -14.01 13.26
C GLY A 492 11.74 -12.75 12.45
N ASN A 493 11.27 -12.69 11.18
CA ASN A 493 11.45 -11.53 10.29
C ASN A 493 10.23 -10.61 10.22
N LEU A 494 9.12 -10.94 10.90
CA LEU A 494 7.91 -10.13 10.94
C LEU A 494 8.06 -9.04 12.01
N ARG A 495 7.75 -7.80 11.63
CA ARG A 495 7.59 -6.68 12.55
C ARG A 495 6.20 -6.11 12.41
N PHE A 496 5.43 -6.16 13.49
CA PHE A 496 4.08 -5.61 13.57
C PHE A 496 4.03 -4.48 14.60
N GLN A 497 3.40 -3.36 14.25
CA GLN A 497 3.31 -2.19 15.13
C GLN A 497 1.85 -1.79 15.35
N LEU A 498 1.51 -1.55 16.61
CA LEU A 498 0.22 -1.06 17.08
C LEU A 498 0.45 0.17 17.96
N HIS A 499 -0.22 1.27 17.65
CA HIS A 499 -0.34 2.44 18.52
C HIS A 499 -1.77 2.55 19.00
N SER A 500 -1.93 2.75 20.30
CA SER A 500 -3.22 2.81 20.96
C SER A 500 -3.30 4.02 21.87
N VAL A 501 -4.40 4.77 21.77
CA VAL A 501 -4.73 5.84 22.72
C VAL A 501 -5.68 5.25 23.75
N LEU A 502 -5.26 5.26 25.02
CA LEU A 502 -6.02 4.79 26.16
C LEU A 502 -6.56 5.98 26.95
N GLN A 503 -7.85 5.96 27.25
CA GLN A 503 -8.56 6.98 28.02
C GLN A 503 -9.06 6.36 29.32
N GLN A 504 -8.82 7.04 30.42
CA GLN A 504 -9.43 6.69 31.69
C GLN A 504 -10.94 7.00 31.64
N GLN A 505 -11.75 5.99 31.92
CA GLN A 505 -13.20 6.07 32.12
C GLN A 505 -13.52 5.47 33.48
N GLY A 506 -13.77 6.35 34.47
CA GLY A 506 -13.93 5.94 35.86
C GLY A 506 -12.65 5.28 36.40
N ARG A 507 -12.74 3.98 36.71
CA ARG A 507 -11.62 3.18 37.25
C ARG A 507 -10.92 2.31 36.19
N THR A 508 -11.33 2.37 34.93
CA THR A 508 -10.80 1.52 33.86
C THR A 508 -10.19 2.37 32.76
N PHE A 509 -9.19 1.84 32.04
CA PHE A 509 -8.68 2.44 30.82
C PHE A 509 -9.29 1.74 29.61
N THR A 510 -9.92 2.51 28.73
CA THR A 510 -10.52 2.02 27.49
C THR A 510 -9.75 2.57 26.29
N VAL A 511 -9.74 1.81 25.21
CA VAL A 511 -9.03 2.19 23.98
C VAL A 511 -9.97 3.04 23.13
N VAL A 512 -9.58 4.28 22.86
CA VAL A 512 -10.37 5.21 22.04
C VAL A 512 -9.92 5.23 20.59
N GLN A 513 -8.66 4.88 20.32
CA GLN A 513 -8.12 4.83 18.97
C GLN A 513 -7.05 3.75 18.85
N ARG A 514 -7.00 3.08 17.69
CA ARG A 514 -5.95 2.14 17.30
C ARG A 514 -5.41 2.49 15.92
N ARG A 515 -4.09 2.40 15.76
CA ARG A 515 -3.40 2.59 14.48
C ARG A 515 -2.40 1.46 14.25
N TYR A 516 -2.34 0.97 13.02
CA TYR A 516 -1.48 -0.14 12.63
C TYR A 516 -0.44 0.35 11.60
N GLY A 517 0.75 -0.24 11.59
CA GLY A 517 1.73 -0.04 10.51
C GLY A 517 2.47 1.30 10.53
N LEU A 518 2.50 2.00 11.67
CA LEU A 518 3.27 3.23 11.85
C LEU A 518 4.75 2.93 12.05
N SER A 519 5.61 3.33 11.11
CA SER A 519 7.07 3.22 11.22
C SER A 519 7.70 4.29 12.12
N MET A 520 6.95 5.35 12.47
CA MET A 520 7.45 6.45 13.29
C MET A 520 7.25 6.18 14.78
N VAL A 521 8.14 5.35 15.33
CA VAL A 521 8.72 5.71 16.62
C VAL A 521 10.07 6.27 16.24
N VAL A 522 10.26 7.58 16.38
CA VAL A 522 11.61 8.11 16.55
C VAL A 522 12.13 7.38 17.78
N ASP A 523 12.97 6.37 17.57
CA ASP A 523 13.84 5.87 18.61
C ASP A 523 14.62 7.11 19.06
N GLU A 524 14.26 7.69 20.20
CA GLU A 524 15.13 8.59 20.95
C GLU A 524 16.29 7.70 21.43
N GLN A 525 17.21 7.41 20.52
CA GLN A 525 18.59 7.16 20.88
C GLN A 525 19.24 8.53 21.01
N ASP A 526 19.63 8.81 22.25
CA ASP A 526 20.41 9.91 22.81
C ASP A 526 19.64 11.12 23.36
#